data_AF-A0A947BEP2-F1
#
_entry.id   AF-A0A947BEP2-F1
#
_cell.length_a   1.000
_cell.length_b   1.000
_cell.length_c   1.000
_cell.angle_alpha   90.00
_cell.angle_beta   90.00
_cell.angle_gamma   90.00
#
_symmetry.space_group_name_H-M   'P 1'
#
loop_
_entity.id
_entity.type
_entity.pdbx_description
1 polymer ?
#
loop_
_entity_poly.entity_id
_entity_poly.type
_entity_poly.pdbx_seq_one_letter_code
_entity_poly.pdbx_strand_id
1 'polypeptide(L)'
;MRRTATGMLFLMAAIFIFSARYLEVHPAWGYVHAFAEAAMVGGLADWFAVTALFRRPLGLPIPHTAIIPENKDRIADTMAGFLRDNFLTPQVVARRMGAMNLAGAVGSYLADPKARNDGRVRAGAGELAVEVLESLDPDRLGTQVRSGLAAQIEKLEIAPLLGGMLDAMIADGRHKLVIDKIIRWAGIVLEDNEGMVRDMVHKRANAVLRFTGLDERLANSVIDGLYKLLAEVLVDPEHPLRDKIEEGLEELAKGLREDPEMQERVERMKVELLNNPAIADWWQGVWERIRARLIKSIRESGGTGSGYMGETLAELGSALRDDLRLQQQVNRFARRT
;
A
#
# COMPACT_ATOMS: atom_id res chain seq x y z
N MET A 1 26.55 -44.30 -25.10
CA MET A 1 27.02 -44.71 -23.76
C MET A 1 26.13 -45.75 -23.08
N ARG A 2 24.80 -45.58 -22.96
CA ARG A 2 23.95 -46.64 -22.34
C ARG A 2 24.02 -47.99 -23.07
N ARG A 3 23.92 -48.00 -24.40
CA ARG A 3 23.99 -49.23 -25.21
C ARG A 3 25.35 -49.95 -25.12
N THR A 4 26.44 -49.19 -24.98
CA THR A 4 27.79 -49.76 -24.84
C THR A 4 28.01 -50.38 -23.46
N ALA A 5 27.50 -49.75 -22.39
CA ALA A 5 27.54 -50.31 -21.04
C ALA A 5 26.71 -51.60 -20.92
N THR A 6 25.47 -51.59 -21.44
CA THR A 6 24.63 -52.81 -21.48
C THR A 6 25.27 -53.91 -22.34
N GLY A 7 25.88 -53.54 -23.47
CA GLY A 7 26.63 -54.47 -24.32
C GLY A 7 27.82 -55.12 -23.62
N MET A 8 28.61 -54.35 -22.86
CA MET A 8 29.72 -54.89 -22.06
C MET A 8 29.23 -55.82 -20.95
N LEU A 9 28.11 -55.51 -20.29
CA LEU A 9 27.52 -56.38 -19.28
C LEU A 9 27.10 -57.74 -19.87
N PHE A 10 26.41 -57.74 -21.01
CA PHE A 10 26.06 -58.97 -21.72
C PHE A 10 27.28 -59.75 -22.20
N LEU A 11 28.31 -59.05 -22.68
CA LEU A 11 29.57 -59.68 -23.10
C LEU A 11 30.28 -60.35 -21.92
N MET A 12 30.36 -59.71 -20.75
CA MET A 12 30.92 -60.32 -19.54
C MET A 12 30.08 -61.49 -19.04
N ALA A 13 28.74 -61.41 -19.11
CA ALA A 13 27.87 -62.53 -18.80
C ALA A 13 28.09 -63.73 -19.75
N ALA A 14 28.29 -63.48 -21.04
CA ALA A 14 28.63 -64.53 -22.01
C ALA A 14 30.00 -65.17 -21.72
N ILE A 15 31.01 -64.36 -21.38
CA ILE A 15 32.34 -64.85 -21.00
C ILE A 15 32.27 -65.68 -19.70
N PHE A 16 31.44 -65.26 -18.73
CA PHE A 16 31.21 -66.01 -17.49
C PHE A 16 30.60 -67.40 -17.76
N ILE A 17 29.55 -67.48 -18.58
CA ILE A 17 28.90 -68.75 -18.97
C ILE A 17 29.85 -69.65 -19.78
N PHE A 18 30.62 -69.05 -20.69
CA PHE A 18 31.53 -69.81 -21.54
C PHE A 18 32.72 -70.33 -20.74
N SER A 19 33.33 -69.50 -19.89
CA SER A 19 34.42 -69.93 -19.00
C SER A 19 33.98 -71.02 -18.03
N ALA A 20 32.73 -71.00 -17.56
CA ALA A 20 32.14 -72.05 -16.70
C ALA A 20 32.22 -73.46 -17.31
N ARG A 21 32.14 -73.58 -18.65
CA ARG A 21 32.19 -74.86 -19.37
C ARG A 21 33.59 -75.44 -19.52
N TYR A 22 34.64 -74.63 -19.34
CA TYR A 22 36.04 -75.01 -19.59
C TYR A 22 36.92 -75.00 -18.34
N LEU A 23 36.34 -74.88 -17.13
CA LEU A 23 37.09 -74.86 -15.88
C LEU A 23 37.95 -76.11 -15.66
N GLU A 24 37.49 -77.27 -16.11
CA GLU A 24 38.20 -78.55 -15.91
C GLU A 24 39.35 -78.78 -16.91
N VAL A 25 39.49 -77.93 -17.93
CA VAL A 25 40.46 -78.13 -19.02
C VAL A 25 41.80 -77.46 -18.73
N HIS A 26 41.82 -76.28 -18.09
CA HIS A 26 43.08 -75.59 -17.76
C HIS A 26 42.90 -74.59 -16.60
N PRO A 27 43.83 -74.51 -15.62
CA PRO A 27 43.73 -73.60 -14.47
C PRO A 27 43.57 -72.11 -14.82
N ALA A 28 44.06 -71.71 -16.00
CA ALA A 28 43.95 -70.34 -16.51
C ALA A 28 42.50 -69.86 -16.71
N TRP A 29 41.56 -70.79 -16.98
CA TRP A 29 40.14 -70.48 -17.12
C TRP A 29 39.51 -70.00 -15.81
N GLY A 30 40.07 -70.38 -14.65
CA GLY A 30 39.62 -69.91 -13.34
C GLY A 30 39.79 -68.39 -13.16
N TYR A 31 40.89 -67.82 -13.65
CA TYR A 31 41.12 -66.36 -13.58
C TYR A 31 40.16 -65.58 -14.47
N VAL A 32 39.88 -66.09 -15.67
CA VAL A 32 38.92 -65.49 -16.61
C VAL A 32 37.50 -65.56 -16.04
N HIS A 33 37.15 -66.68 -15.40
CA HIS A 33 35.86 -66.87 -14.77
C HIS A 33 35.64 -65.88 -13.62
N ALA A 34 36.60 -65.78 -12.69
CA ALA A 34 36.52 -64.86 -11.56
C ALA A 34 36.49 -63.38 -12.01
N PHE A 35 37.25 -63.02 -13.06
CA PHE A 35 37.21 -61.67 -13.62
C PHE A 35 35.84 -61.34 -14.24
N ALA A 36 35.28 -62.26 -15.02
CA ALA A 36 33.97 -62.09 -15.64
C ALA A 36 32.84 -62.03 -14.59
N GLU A 37 32.93 -62.84 -13.53
CA GLU A 37 32.03 -62.81 -12.39
C GLU A 37 32.06 -61.44 -11.69
N ALA A 38 33.25 -60.98 -11.32
CA ALA A 38 33.43 -59.69 -10.64
C ALA A 38 32.94 -58.52 -11.51
N ALA A 39 33.25 -58.53 -12.82
CA ALA A 39 32.81 -57.50 -13.75
C ALA A 39 31.28 -57.50 -13.95
N MET A 40 30.66 -58.68 -14.03
CA MET A 40 29.21 -58.81 -14.16
C MET A 40 28.47 -58.35 -12.91
N VAL A 41 28.90 -58.81 -11.73
CA VAL A 41 28.30 -58.43 -10.44
C VAL A 41 28.48 -56.93 -10.18
N GLY A 42 29.68 -56.38 -10.44
CA GLY A 42 29.95 -54.95 -10.32
C GLY A 42 29.07 -54.10 -11.24
N GLY A 43 28.88 -54.52 -12.49
CA GLY A 43 28.01 -53.82 -13.43
C GLY A 43 26.52 -53.88 -13.05
N LEU A 44 26.05 -55.00 -12.50
CA LEU A 44 24.69 -55.11 -11.96
C LEU A 44 24.48 -54.24 -10.71
N ALA A 45 25.49 -54.16 -9.83
CA ALA A 45 25.43 -53.35 -8.62
C ALA A 45 25.36 -51.85 -8.93
N ASP A 46 26.19 -51.36 -9.86
CA ASP A 46 26.15 -49.95 -10.30
C ASP A 46 24.80 -49.61 -10.96
N TRP A 47 24.31 -50.49 -11.84
CA TRP A 47 22.98 -50.33 -12.43
C TRP A 47 21.88 -50.27 -11.37
N PHE A 48 21.94 -51.15 -10.36
CA PHE A 48 20.98 -51.17 -9.27
C PHE A 48 21.05 -49.88 -8.45
N ALA A 49 22.24 -49.39 -8.09
CA ALA A 49 22.42 -48.18 -7.28
C ALA A 49 21.84 -46.94 -7.96
N VAL A 50 22.17 -46.72 -9.25
CA VAL A 50 21.63 -45.58 -10.02
C VAL A 50 20.11 -45.72 -10.19
N THR A 51 19.63 -46.93 -10.47
CA THR A 51 18.19 -47.17 -10.61
C THR A 51 17.47 -46.92 -9.30
N ALA A 52 17.96 -47.45 -8.17
CA ALA A 52 17.41 -47.27 -6.84
C ALA A 52 17.45 -45.82 -6.35
N LEU A 53 18.33 -44.97 -6.89
CA LEU A 53 18.33 -43.54 -6.57
C LEU A 53 17.09 -42.83 -7.16
N PHE A 54 16.71 -43.18 -8.39
CA PHE A 54 15.69 -42.45 -9.16
C PHE A 54 14.36 -43.18 -9.34
N ARG A 55 14.33 -44.51 -9.27
CA ARG A 55 13.20 -45.39 -9.62
C ARG A 55 13.24 -46.69 -8.80
N ARG A 56 12.17 -47.47 -8.87
CA ARG A 56 12.14 -48.83 -8.32
C ARG A 56 12.76 -49.80 -9.34
N PRO A 57 13.84 -50.53 -9.00
CA PRO A 57 14.45 -51.49 -9.92
C PRO A 57 13.44 -52.58 -10.29
N LEU A 58 13.32 -52.89 -11.59
CA LEU A 58 12.35 -53.83 -12.16
C LEU A 58 10.86 -53.50 -11.85
N GLY A 59 10.55 -52.32 -11.30
CA GLY A 59 9.19 -51.94 -10.90
C GLY A 59 8.67 -52.61 -9.61
N LEU A 60 9.52 -53.36 -8.91
CA LEU A 60 9.14 -54.08 -7.69
C LEU A 60 9.22 -53.17 -6.45
N PRO A 61 8.32 -53.33 -5.45
CA PRO A 61 8.33 -52.54 -4.21
C PRO A 61 9.43 -53.03 -3.26
N ILE A 62 10.69 -52.79 -3.61
CA ILE A 62 11.84 -53.09 -2.77
C ILE A 62 12.01 -51.93 -1.75
N PRO A 63 12.11 -52.21 -0.43
CA PRO A 63 12.33 -51.17 0.57
C PRO A 63 13.64 -50.41 0.31
N HIS A 64 13.67 -49.11 0.62
CA HIS A 64 14.83 -48.22 0.43
C HIS A 64 15.30 -48.03 -1.03
N THR A 65 14.37 -48.04 -2.00
CA THR A 65 14.62 -47.67 -3.41
C THR A 65 13.77 -46.47 -3.82
N ALA A 66 14.05 -45.85 -4.96
CA ALA A 66 13.55 -44.53 -5.36
C ALA A 66 13.83 -43.43 -4.32
N ILE A 67 15.06 -43.37 -3.80
CA ILE A 67 15.45 -42.49 -2.69
C ILE A 67 15.12 -41.01 -2.94
N ILE A 68 15.38 -40.50 -4.15
CA ILE A 68 15.11 -39.08 -4.48
C ILE A 68 13.59 -38.80 -4.56
N PRO A 69 12.78 -39.55 -5.34
CA PRO A 69 11.33 -39.37 -5.36
C PRO A 69 10.68 -39.45 -3.97
N GLU A 70 11.11 -40.40 -3.13
CA GLU A 70 10.52 -40.65 -1.81
C GLU A 70 10.87 -39.54 -0.80
N ASN A 71 12.03 -38.88 -0.95
CA ASN A 71 12.50 -37.80 -0.06
C ASN A 71 12.43 -36.40 -0.70
N LYS A 72 11.71 -36.23 -1.81
CA LYS A 72 11.67 -34.98 -2.59
C LYS A 72 11.28 -33.76 -1.75
N ASP A 73 10.33 -33.93 -0.82
CA ASP A 73 9.77 -32.83 -0.04
C ASP A 73 10.81 -32.36 0.99
N ARG A 74 11.45 -33.30 1.70
CA ARG A 74 12.55 -33.00 2.62
C ARG A 74 13.74 -32.32 1.93
N ILE A 75 14.09 -32.77 0.72
CA ILE A 75 15.16 -32.15 -0.07
C ILE A 75 14.77 -30.73 -0.48
N ALA A 76 13.52 -30.52 -0.90
CA ALA A 76 13.00 -29.19 -1.22
C ALA A 76 13.03 -28.25 -0.02
N ASP A 77 12.59 -28.69 1.16
CA ASP A 77 12.61 -27.90 2.39
C ASP A 77 14.04 -27.52 2.80
N THR A 78 14.97 -28.47 2.70
CA THR A 78 16.39 -28.22 3.01
C THR A 78 17.02 -27.23 2.03
N MET A 79 16.71 -27.36 0.73
CA MET A 79 17.17 -26.40 -0.28
C MET A 79 16.54 -25.02 -0.11
N ALA A 80 15.26 -24.94 0.27
CA ALA A 80 14.57 -23.70 0.55
C ALA A 80 15.20 -22.98 1.75
N GLY A 81 15.49 -23.72 2.84
CA GLY A 81 16.25 -23.20 3.99
C GLY A 81 17.63 -22.69 3.60
N PHE A 82 18.39 -23.49 2.84
CA PHE A 82 19.72 -23.08 2.36
C PHE A 82 19.68 -21.81 1.50
N LEU A 83 18.73 -21.69 0.57
CA LEU A 83 18.53 -20.49 -0.24
C LEU A 83 18.15 -19.29 0.61
N ARG A 84 17.26 -19.46 1.60
CA ARG A 84 16.86 -18.41 2.54
C ARG A 84 18.06 -17.88 3.31
N ASP A 85 18.85 -18.78 3.89
CA ASP A 85 19.92 -18.43 4.83
C ASP A 85 21.18 -17.89 4.13
N ASN A 86 21.44 -18.32 2.90
CA ASN A 86 22.68 -17.97 2.18
C ASN A 86 22.48 -16.93 1.07
N PHE A 87 21.31 -16.92 0.41
CA PHE A 87 21.06 -16.08 -0.78
C PHE A 87 19.98 -15.01 -0.59
N LEU A 88 19.07 -15.16 0.37
CA LEU A 88 18.01 -14.19 0.68
C LEU A 88 18.28 -13.41 1.98
N THR A 89 19.55 -13.25 2.37
CA THR A 89 19.88 -12.40 3.52
C THR A 89 19.49 -10.95 3.23
N PRO A 90 18.95 -10.20 4.22
CA PRO A 90 18.50 -8.82 4.02
C PRO A 90 19.55 -7.93 3.36
N GLN A 91 20.83 -8.14 3.67
CA GLN A 91 21.95 -7.38 3.13
C GLN A 91 22.21 -7.68 1.64
N VAL A 92 22.10 -8.96 1.23
CA VAL A 92 22.28 -9.37 -0.18
C VAL A 92 21.09 -8.89 -1.02
N VAL A 93 19.87 -9.02 -0.48
CA VAL A 93 18.65 -8.54 -1.13
C VAL A 93 18.67 -7.02 -1.28
N ALA A 94 18.98 -6.27 -0.21
CA ALA A 94 19.08 -4.81 -0.25
C ALA A 94 20.14 -4.32 -1.25
N ARG A 95 21.30 -4.98 -1.32
CA ARG A 95 22.36 -4.65 -2.29
C ARG A 95 21.92 -4.89 -3.73
N ARG A 96 21.18 -5.97 -3.98
CA ARG A 96 20.61 -6.30 -5.30
C ARG A 96 19.48 -5.33 -5.69
N MET A 97 18.60 -5.01 -4.76
CA MET A 97 17.51 -4.03 -4.93
C MET A 97 18.03 -2.61 -5.12
N GLY A 98 19.17 -2.26 -4.51
CA GLY A 98 19.83 -0.96 -4.69
C GLY A 98 20.24 -0.66 -6.13
N ALA A 99 20.48 -1.69 -6.96
CA ALA A 99 20.81 -1.54 -8.38
C ALA A 99 19.58 -1.58 -9.30
N MET A 100 18.40 -1.96 -8.77
CA MET A 100 17.17 -2.06 -9.56
C MET A 100 16.36 -0.77 -9.53
N ASN A 101 15.74 -0.45 -10.67
CA ASN A 101 14.74 0.60 -10.77
C ASN A 101 13.35 -0.02 -10.51
N LEU A 102 13.01 -0.24 -9.24
CA LEU A 102 11.73 -0.80 -8.82
C LEU A 102 10.57 0.06 -9.31
N ALA A 103 10.70 1.38 -9.18
CA ALA A 103 9.69 2.33 -9.65
C ALA A 103 9.44 2.22 -11.16
N GLY A 104 10.51 2.09 -11.96
CA GLY A 104 10.40 1.90 -13.41
C GLY A 104 9.82 0.53 -13.80
N ALA A 105 10.14 -0.54 -13.06
CA ALA A 105 9.59 -1.87 -13.28
C ALA A 105 8.09 -1.93 -12.96
N VAL A 106 7.69 -1.37 -11.82
CA VAL A 106 6.28 -1.25 -11.40
C VAL A 106 5.52 -0.32 -12.35
N GLY A 107 6.10 0.81 -12.74
CA GLY A 107 5.50 1.74 -13.70
C GLY A 107 5.27 1.10 -15.06
N SER A 108 6.26 0.38 -15.60
CA SER A 108 6.14 -0.35 -16.87
C SER A 108 5.06 -1.44 -16.81
N TYR A 109 4.95 -2.12 -15.67
CA TYR A 109 3.93 -3.15 -15.46
C TYR A 109 2.52 -2.57 -15.36
N LEU A 110 2.33 -1.47 -14.64
CA LEU A 110 1.04 -0.78 -14.51
C LEU A 110 0.59 -0.12 -15.83
N ALA A 111 1.55 0.38 -16.62
CA ALA A 111 1.28 0.95 -17.94
C ALA A 111 0.86 -0.11 -18.97
N ASP A 112 1.29 -1.37 -18.85
CA ASP A 112 1.00 -2.43 -19.81
C ASP A 112 -0.50 -2.85 -19.81
N PRO A 113 -1.23 -2.66 -20.94
CA PRO A 113 -2.63 -3.06 -21.06
C PRO A 113 -2.86 -4.57 -20.93
N LYS A 114 -1.88 -5.41 -21.31
CA LYS A 114 -1.99 -6.87 -21.22
C LYS A 114 -1.88 -7.35 -19.77
N ALA A 115 -0.97 -6.76 -19.01
CA ALA A 115 -0.86 -7.00 -17.57
C ALA A 115 -2.11 -6.53 -16.80
N ARG A 116 -2.76 -5.44 -17.26
CA ARG A 116 -4.05 -4.98 -16.72
C ARG A 116 -5.24 -5.83 -17.11
N ASN A 117 -5.20 -6.61 -18.19
CA ASN A 117 -6.34 -7.45 -18.59
C ASN A 117 -6.21 -8.92 -18.14
N ASP A 118 -5.05 -9.34 -17.63
CA ASP A 118 -4.88 -10.68 -17.08
C ASP A 118 -5.44 -10.76 -15.65
N GLY A 119 -6.62 -11.37 -15.51
CA GLY A 119 -7.32 -11.54 -14.24
C GLY A 119 -6.53 -12.34 -13.20
N ARG A 120 -5.63 -13.25 -13.61
CA ARG A 120 -4.83 -14.05 -12.67
C ARG A 120 -3.73 -13.22 -12.03
N VAL A 121 -3.06 -12.38 -12.81
CA VAL A 121 -1.98 -11.54 -12.30
C VAL A 121 -2.56 -10.34 -11.53
N ARG A 122 -3.74 -9.84 -11.91
CA ARG A 122 -4.48 -8.85 -11.10
C ARG A 122 -4.90 -9.38 -9.73
N ALA A 123 -5.41 -10.60 -9.67
CA ALA A 123 -5.73 -11.24 -8.39
C ALA A 123 -4.48 -11.39 -7.51
N GLY A 124 -3.36 -11.85 -8.10
CA GLY A 124 -2.09 -11.96 -7.39
C GLY A 124 -1.51 -10.62 -6.92
N ALA A 125 -1.57 -9.57 -7.76
CA ALA A 125 -1.11 -8.23 -7.40
C ALA A 125 -2.00 -7.57 -6.32
N GLY A 126 -3.31 -7.83 -6.35
CA GLY A 126 -4.24 -7.40 -5.31
C GLY A 126 -3.93 -8.05 -3.97
N GLU A 127 -3.68 -9.36 -3.97
CA GLU A 127 -3.33 -10.09 -2.74
C GLU A 127 -1.99 -9.61 -2.16
N LEU A 128 -0.97 -9.39 -3.01
CA LEU A 128 0.30 -8.81 -2.58
C LEU A 128 0.13 -7.39 -2.03
N ALA A 129 -0.73 -6.56 -2.63
CA ALA A 129 -1.01 -5.22 -2.13
C ALA A 129 -1.72 -5.26 -0.78
N VAL A 130 -2.65 -6.22 -0.59
CA VAL A 130 -3.30 -6.46 0.69
C VAL A 130 -2.30 -6.93 1.73
N GLU A 131 -1.44 -7.90 1.41
CA GLU A 131 -0.42 -8.42 2.33
C GLU A 131 0.59 -7.33 2.72
N VAL A 132 1.00 -6.48 1.77
CA VAL A 132 1.80 -5.28 2.07
C VAL A 132 1.01 -4.39 3.03
N LEU A 133 -0.19 -3.92 2.66
CA LEU A 133 -1.01 -3.05 3.51
C LEU A 133 -1.29 -3.64 4.90
N GLU A 134 -1.42 -4.96 5.01
CA GLU A 134 -1.63 -5.69 6.27
C GLU A 134 -0.36 -5.75 7.11
N SER A 135 0.79 -5.98 6.48
CA SER A 135 2.12 -6.00 7.12
C SER A 135 2.61 -4.61 7.54
N LEU A 136 2.07 -3.54 6.94
CA LEU A 136 2.35 -2.16 7.33
C LEU A 136 1.81 -1.92 8.75
N ASP A 137 2.72 -1.88 9.72
CA ASP A 137 2.44 -1.54 11.11
C ASP A 137 1.72 -0.16 11.18
N PRO A 138 0.47 -0.10 11.70
CA PRO A 138 -0.33 1.11 11.76
C PRO A 138 0.41 2.27 12.44
N ASP A 139 1.21 1.97 13.45
CA ASP A 139 1.85 2.97 14.30
C ASP A 139 3.10 3.57 13.65
N ARG A 140 3.88 2.75 12.94
CA ARG A 140 5.15 3.16 12.31
C ARG A 140 4.93 3.91 11.00
N LEU A 141 4.08 3.39 10.13
CA LEU A 141 3.88 3.98 8.80
C LEU A 141 2.92 5.15 8.82
N GLY A 142 1.91 5.14 9.71
CA GLY A 142 1.10 6.33 9.97
C GLY A 142 1.98 7.51 10.40
N THR A 143 2.97 7.25 11.28
CA THR A 143 3.91 8.26 11.76
C THR A 143 4.93 8.69 10.69
N GLN A 144 5.42 7.77 9.85
CA GLN A 144 6.33 8.12 8.75
C GLN A 144 5.64 8.88 7.61
N VAL A 145 4.44 8.47 7.20
CA VAL A 145 3.65 9.21 6.20
C VAL A 145 3.28 10.58 6.75
N ARG A 146 2.86 10.65 8.02
CA ARG A 146 2.57 11.91 8.70
C ARG A 146 3.79 12.83 8.73
N SER A 147 4.95 12.35 9.22
CA SER A 147 6.15 13.17 9.30
C SER A 147 6.63 13.61 7.92
N GLY A 148 6.51 12.74 6.91
CA GLY A 148 6.79 13.10 5.52
C GLY A 148 5.87 14.20 4.98
N LEU A 149 4.56 14.10 5.22
CA LEU A 149 3.58 15.12 4.83
C LEU A 149 3.79 16.43 5.61
N ALA A 150 3.97 16.35 6.92
CA ALA A 150 4.24 17.51 7.78
C ALA A 150 5.49 18.26 7.30
N ALA A 151 6.58 17.56 6.99
CA ALA A 151 7.80 18.16 6.47
C ALA A 151 7.65 18.78 5.06
N GLN A 152 6.66 18.36 4.27
CA GLN A 152 6.35 19.01 3.00
C GLN A 152 5.45 20.22 3.19
N ILE A 153 4.43 20.12 4.05
CA ILE A 153 3.54 21.22 4.41
C ILE A 153 4.33 22.36 5.08
N GLU A 154 5.32 22.03 5.90
CA GLU A 154 6.20 23.00 6.55
C GLU A 154 6.95 23.88 5.53
N LYS A 155 7.35 23.32 4.40
CA LYS A 155 8.07 24.04 3.33
C LYS A 155 7.18 24.91 2.45
N LEU A 156 5.87 24.69 2.48
CA LEU A 156 4.91 25.44 1.69
C LEU A 156 4.44 26.66 2.49
N GLU A 157 4.49 27.83 1.87
CA GLU A 157 3.84 29.03 2.38
C GLU A 157 2.35 28.91 2.10
N ILE A 158 1.57 28.60 3.14
CA ILE A 158 0.14 28.29 2.96
C ILE A 158 -0.67 29.57 2.74
N ALA A 159 -0.26 30.68 3.36
CA ALA A 159 -1.02 31.92 3.33
C ALA A 159 -1.24 32.46 1.90
N PRO A 160 -0.21 32.63 1.04
CA PRO A 160 -0.43 33.13 -0.32
C PRO A 160 -1.31 32.20 -1.17
N LEU A 161 -1.20 30.89 -0.96
CA LEU A 161 -2.01 29.88 -1.65
C LEU A 161 -3.49 29.99 -1.26
N LEU A 162 -3.77 30.13 0.05
CA LEU A 162 -5.14 30.33 0.54
C LEU A 162 -5.73 31.65 0.05
N GLY A 163 -4.95 32.72 0.06
CA GLY A 163 -5.38 34.01 -0.46
C GLY A 163 -5.70 33.94 -1.96
N GLY A 164 -4.84 33.31 -2.77
CA GLY A 164 -5.10 33.11 -4.19
C GLY A 164 -6.32 32.22 -4.49
N MET A 165 -6.55 31.18 -3.66
CA MET A 165 -7.76 30.36 -3.76
C MET A 165 -9.01 31.17 -3.41
N LEU A 166 -8.95 32.00 -2.36
CA LEU A 166 -10.07 32.84 -1.96
C LEU A 166 -10.37 33.89 -3.03
N ASP A 167 -9.35 34.54 -3.61
CA ASP A 167 -9.52 35.44 -4.75
C ASP A 167 -10.20 34.76 -5.94
N ALA A 168 -9.78 33.55 -6.30
CA ALA A 168 -10.40 32.80 -7.38
C ALA A 168 -11.86 32.47 -7.08
N MET A 169 -12.19 32.11 -5.84
CA MET A 169 -13.58 31.90 -5.40
C MET A 169 -14.42 33.18 -5.38
N ILE A 170 -13.79 34.32 -5.08
CA ILE A 170 -14.43 35.64 -5.12
C ILE A 170 -14.73 36.01 -6.57
N ALA A 171 -13.73 35.93 -7.45
CA ALA A 171 -13.84 36.23 -8.87
C ALA A 171 -14.90 35.37 -9.60
N ASP A 172 -14.97 34.07 -9.28
CA ASP A 172 -15.97 33.15 -9.83
C ASP A 172 -17.38 33.32 -9.18
N GLY A 173 -17.54 34.16 -8.16
CA GLY A 173 -18.79 34.31 -7.41
C GLY A 173 -19.18 33.09 -6.56
N ARG A 174 -18.32 32.07 -6.44
CA ARG A 174 -18.60 30.82 -5.71
C ARG A 174 -18.76 31.02 -4.21
N HIS A 175 -18.08 32.02 -3.65
CA HIS A 175 -18.19 32.39 -2.23
C HIS A 175 -19.62 32.77 -1.82
N LYS A 176 -20.44 33.34 -2.72
CA LYS A 176 -21.83 33.73 -2.44
C LYS A 176 -22.70 32.53 -2.03
N LEU A 177 -22.53 31.40 -2.72
CA LEU A 177 -23.21 30.14 -2.39
C LEU A 177 -22.78 29.60 -1.00
N VAL A 178 -21.52 29.83 -0.62
CA VAL A 178 -20.99 29.43 0.69
C VAL A 178 -21.61 30.33 1.78
N ILE A 179 -21.64 31.64 1.55
CA ILE A 179 -22.28 32.62 2.44
C ILE A 179 -23.76 32.24 2.67
N ASP A 180 -24.51 31.92 1.62
CA ASP A 180 -25.92 31.49 1.74
C ASP A 180 -26.09 30.25 2.62
N LYS A 181 -25.21 29.26 2.45
CA LYS A 181 -25.22 28.03 3.25
C LYS A 181 -24.89 28.33 4.72
N ILE A 182 -23.93 29.22 4.97
CA ILE A 182 -23.53 29.62 6.33
C ILE A 182 -24.67 30.38 7.01
N ILE A 183 -25.32 31.34 6.35
CA ILE A 183 -26.45 32.10 6.92
C ILE A 183 -27.61 31.15 7.26
N ARG A 184 -27.95 30.23 6.34
CA ARG A 184 -29.00 29.24 6.59
C ARG A 184 -28.65 28.34 7.77
N TRP A 185 -27.41 27.87 7.85
CA TRP A 185 -26.94 27.07 8.97
C TRP A 185 -26.96 27.86 10.29
N ALA A 186 -26.57 29.13 10.28
CA ALA A 186 -26.64 29.99 11.46
C ALA A 186 -28.09 30.17 11.95
N GLY A 187 -29.05 30.30 11.03
CA GLY A 187 -30.48 30.31 11.37
C GLY A 187 -30.93 29.04 12.05
N ILE A 188 -30.58 27.86 11.51
CA ILE A 188 -30.91 26.56 12.10
C ILE A 188 -30.25 26.39 13.47
N VAL A 189 -28.96 26.72 13.60
CA VAL A 189 -28.26 26.62 14.88
C VAL A 189 -28.86 27.56 15.93
N LEU A 190 -29.30 28.75 15.52
CA LEU A 190 -30.00 29.68 16.41
C LEU A 190 -31.34 29.10 16.88
N GLU A 191 -32.11 28.48 15.97
CA GLU A 191 -33.37 27.78 16.24
C GLU A 191 -33.20 26.61 17.21
N ASP A 192 -32.27 25.71 16.91
CA ASP A 192 -32.00 24.53 17.72
C ASP A 192 -31.49 24.89 19.13
N ASN A 193 -30.90 26.08 19.30
CA ASN A 193 -30.29 26.53 20.55
C ASN A 193 -30.98 27.75 21.17
N GLU A 194 -32.22 28.05 20.77
CA GLU A 194 -32.93 29.26 21.18
C GLU A 194 -32.96 29.42 22.72
N GLY A 195 -33.26 28.33 23.44
CA GLY A 195 -33.28 28.34 24.91
C GLY A 195 -31.94 28.71 25.54
N MET A 196 -30.82 28.22 24.97
CA MET A 196 -29.47 28.56 25.44
C MET A 196 -29.17 30.05 25.20
N VAL A 197 -29.53 30.57 24.03
CA VAL A 197 -29.33 31.98 23.68
C VAL A 197 -30.17 32.88 24.58
N ARG A 198 -31.42 32.50 24.82
CA ARG A 198 -32.33 33.19 25.74
C ARG A 198 -31.73 33.26 27.15
N ASP A 199 -31.28 32.13 27.69
CA ASP A 199 -30.62 32.05 29.00
C ASP A 199 -29.35 32.90 29.08
N MET A 200 -28.57 32.95 28.00
CA MET A 200 -27.35 33.75 27.94
C MET A 200 -27.67 35.25 27.94
N VAL A 201 -28.71 35.69 27.23
CA VAL A 201 -29.20 37.07 27.25
C VAL A 201 -29.71 37.42 28.65
N HIS A 202 -30.50 36.54 29.27
CA HIS A 202 -31.00 36.69 30.64
C HIS A 202 -29.91 36.83 31.70
N LYS A 203 -28.79 36.10 31.54
CA LYS A 203 -27.65 36.17 32.46
C LYS A 203 -26.84 37.46 32.28
N ARG A 204 -26.79 38.00 31.07
CA ARG A 204 -26.05 39.24 30.75
C ARG A 204 -26.89 40.50 30.88
N ALA A 205 -28.22 40.38 30.91
CA ALA A 205 -29.10 41.51 31.14
C ALA A 205 -28.81 42.15 32.50
N ASN A 206 -28.63 43.48 32.48
CA ASN A 206 -28.25 44.26 33.65
C ASN A 206 -29.20 44.00 34.83
N ALA A 207 -28.68 43.99 36.06
CA ALA A 207 -29.48 43.68 37.26
C ALA A 207 -30.75 44.55 37.40
N VAL A 208 -30.72 45.77 36.85
CA VAL A 208 -31.87 46.69 36.77
C VAL A 208 -33.00 46.15 35.88
N LEU A 209 -32.69 45.50 34.74
CA LEU A 209 -33.69 44.92 33.83
C LEU A 209 -34.34 43.67 34.44
N ARG A 210 -33.58 42.87 35.19
CA ARG A 210 -34.06 41.67 35.88
C ARG A 210 -35.15 41.97 36.91
N PHE A 211 -35.05 43.09 37.63
CA PHE A 211 -36.05 43.50 38.62
C PHE A 211 -37.39 43.93 37.98
N THR A 212 -37.39 44.33 36.71
CA THR A 212 -38.58 44.85 36.01
C THR A 212 -39.40 43.79 35.28
N GLY A 213 -38.93 42.53 35.21
CA GLY A 213 -39.57 41.47 34.41
C GLY A 213 -39.49 41.69 32.89
N LEU A 214 -38.78 42.73 32.44
CA LEU A 214 -38.56 43.03 31.01
C LEU A 214 -37.51 42.14 30.36
N ASP A 215 -36.77 41.38 31.15
CA ASP A 215 -35.68 40.51 30.71
C ASP A 215 -36.15 39.46 29.69
N GLU A 216 -37.33 38.86 29.89
CA GLU A 216 -37.87 37.84 28.98
C GLU A 216 -38.41 38.42 27.67
N ARG A 217 -38.98 39.63 27.73
CA ARG A 217 -39.38 40.36 26.52
C ARG A 217 -38.17 40.83 25.71
N LEU A 218 -37.08 41.21 26.40
CA LEU A 218 -35.83 41.61 25.76
C LEU A 218 -35.14 40.43 25.10
N ALA A 219 -35.06 39.28 25.78
CA ALA A 219 -34.44 38.09 25.22
C ALA A 219 -35.19 37.61 23.97
N ASN A 220 -36.53 37.57 24.01
CA ASN A 220 -37.33 37.22 22.85
C ASN A 220 -37.17 38.22 21.70
N SER A 221 -37.20 39.53 21.98
CA SER A 221 -37.07 40.54 20.91
C SER A 221 -35.68 40.55 20.26
N VAL A 222 -34.63 40.22 21.00
CA VAL A 222 -33.27 40.06 20.45
C VAL A 222 -33.21 38.84 19.55
N ILE A 223 -33.76 37.71 19.97
CA ILE A 223 -33.80 36.47 19.19
C ILE A 223 -34.63 36.67 17.91
N ASP A 224 -35.83 37.23 18.04
CA ASP A 224 -36.70 37.56 16.90
C ASP A 224 -36.01 38.51 15.93
N GLY A 225 -35.29 39.51 16.45
CA GLY A 225 -34.49 40.43 15.66
C GLY A 225 -33.36 39.74 14.91
N LEU A 226 -32.66 38.79 15.54
CA LEU A 226 -31.62 37.99 14.91
C LEU A 226 -32.17 37.06 13.82
N TYR A 227 -33.31 36.40 14.05
CA TYR A 227 -33.97 35.60 13.01
C TYR A 227 -34.39 36.46 11.82
N LYS A 228 -35.02 37.60 12.10
CA LYS A 228 -35.44 38.54 11.07
C LYS A 228 -34.25 39.01 10.25
N LEU A 229 -33.14 39.39 10.91
CA LEU A 229 -31.92 39.79 10.22
C LEU A 229 -31.35 38.66 9.35
N LEU A 230 -31.23 37.44 9.88
CA LEU A 230 -30.72 36.30 9.11
C LEU A 230 -31.63 35.97 7.92
N ALA A 231 -32.95 36.08 8.07
CA ALA A 231 -33.91 35.88 7.00
C ALA A 231 -33.82 36.99 5.94
N GLU A 232 -33.71 38.25 6.36
CA GLU A 232 -33.53 39.41 5.46
C GLU A 232 -32.24 39.26 4.65
N VAL A 233 -31.12 38.96 5.31
CA VAL A 233 -29.84 38.70 4.63
C VAL A 233 -29.97 37.51 3.68
N LEU A 234 -30.70 36.44 4.05
CA LEU A 234 -30.84 35.28 3.18
C LEU A 234 -31.67 35.57 1.92
N VAL A 235 -32.72 36.39 2.04
CA VAL A 235 -33.67 36.68 0.94
C VAL A 235 -33.19 37.81 0.04
N ASP A 236 -32.52 38.82 0.60
CA ASP A 236 -32.01 39.98 -0.13
C ASP A 236 -30.52 39.78 -0.49
N PRO A 237 -30.18 39.57 -1.77
CA PRO A 237 -28.80 39.43 -2.22
C PRO A 237 -27.99 40.73 -2.12
N GLU A 238 -28.64 41.89 -2.08
CA GLU A 238 -28.00 43.23 -2.00
C GLU A 238 -28.00 43.78 -0.56
N HIS A 239 -28.24 42.91 0.43
CA HIS A 239 -28.30 43.33 1.82
C HIS A 239 -26.94 43.89 2.30
N PRO A 240 -26.88 45.05 2.98
CA PRO A 240 -25.61 45.70 3.38
C PRO A 240 -24.65 44.83 4.20
N LEU A 241 -25.18 43.90 4.99
CA LEU A 241 -24.35 42.92 5.71
C LEU A 241 -23.63 41.93 4.79
N ARG A 242 -24.22 41.57 3.63
CA ARG A 242 -23.54 40.73 2.64
C ARG A 242 -22.34 41.47 2.06
N ASP A 243 -22.54 42.73 1.66
CA ASP A 243 -21.46 43.57 1.15
C ASP A 243 -20.31 43.67 2.15
N LYS A 244 -20.61 43.82 3.45
CA LYS A 244 -19.59 43.81 4.50
C LYS A 244 -18.87 42.47 4.68
N ILE A 245 -19.55 41.35 4.45
CA ILE A 245 -18.92 40.03 4.45
C ILE A 245 -18.01 39.90 3.22
N GLU A 246 -18.47 40.30 2.04
CA GLU A 246 -17.69 40.25 0.80
C GLU A 246 -16.44 41.14 0.90
N GLU A 247 -16.58 42.39 1.35
CA GLU A 247 -15.45 43.31 1.62
C GLU A 247 -14.44 42.70 2.58
N GLY A 248 -14.92 42.07 3.67
CA GLY A 248 -14.03 41.40 4.63
C GLY A 248 -13.32 40.17 4.06
N LEU A 249 -13.95 39.43 3.15
CA LEU A 249 -13.32 38.31 2.45
C LEU A 249 -12.26 38.78 1.45
N GLU A 250 -12.50 39.88 0.74
CA GLU A 250 -11.53 40.51 -0.15
C GLU A 250 -10.31 41.02 0.62
N GLU A 251 -10.55 41.71 1.75
CA GLU A 251 -9.46 42.19 2.62
C GLU A 251 -8.64 41.02 3.19
N LEU A 252 -9.31 39.94 3.59
CA LEU A 252 -8.64 38.73 4.07
C LEU A 252 -7.83 38.05 2.96
N ALA A 253 -8.37 37.93 1.74
CA ALA A 253 -7.66 37.36 0.60
C ALA A 253 -6.39 38.16 0.28
N LYS A 254 -6.50 39.48 0.27
CA LYS A 254 -5.38 40.40 0.08
C LYS A 254 -4.35 40.29 1.19
N GLY A 255 -4.79 40.32 2.46
CA GLY A 255 -3.91 40.18 3.62
C GLY A 255 -3.12 38.87 3.59
N LEU A 256 -3.75 37.75 3.24
CA LEU A 256 -3.08 36.46 3.11
C LEU A 256 -1.98 36.45 2.03
N ARG A 257 -2.11 37.27 0.98
CA ARG A 257 -1.16 37.32 -0.15
C ARG A 257 -0.06 38.35 0.00
N GLU A 258 -0.38 39.51 0.57
CA GLU A 258 0.47 40.70 0.51
C GLU A 258 0.96 41.18 1.87
N ASP A 259 0.24 40.86 2.96
CA ASP A 259 0.58 41.34 4.30
C ASP A 259 1.49 40.35 5.04
N PRO A 260 2.77 40.71 5.32
CA PRO A 260 3.70 39.84 6.02
C PRO A 260 3.25 39.46 7.43
N GLU A 261 2.53 40.33 8.15
CA GLU A 261 2.09 40.04 9.52
C GLU A 261 1.00 38.95 9.53
N MET A 262 0.06 39.03 8.59
CA MET A 262 -0.97 38.01 8.39
C MET A 262 -0.38 36.68 7.93
N GLN A 263 0.60 36.72 7.03
CA GLN A 263 1.32 35.51 6.60
C GLN A 263 2.03 34.85 7.77
N GLU A 264 2.76 35.61 8.59
CA GLU A 264 3.44 35.08 9.77
C GLU A 264 2.45 34.47 10.76
N ARG A 265 1.28 35.09 10.94
CA ARG A 265 0.22 34.57 11.82
C ARG A 265 -0.30 33.21 11.34
N VAL A 266 -0.53 33.05 10.04
CA VAL A 266 -0.95 31.77 9.45
C VAL A 266 0.16 30.73 9.56
N GLU A 267 1.42 31.12 9.35
CA GLU A 267 2.57 30.24 9.48
C GLU A 267 2.74 29.74 10.93
N ARG A 268 2.52 30.60 11.93
CA ARG A 268 2.48 30.18 13.34
C ARG A 268 1.36 29.17 13.61
N MET A 269 0.15 29.44 13.12
CA MET A 269 -0.97 28.49 13.24
C MET A 269 -0.70 27.15 12.53
N LYS A 270 -0.07 27.18 11.36
CA LYS A 270 0.36 25.98 10.63
C LYS A 270 1.30 25.13 11.50
N VAL A 271 2.35 25.74 12.05
CA VAL A 271 3.33 25.04 12.89
C VAL A 271 2.68 24.50 14.16
N GLU A 272 1.80 25.28 14.80
CA GLU A 272 1.07 24.84 15.99
C GLU A 272 0.19 23.61 15.70
N LEU A 273 -0.56 23.63 14.59
CA LEU A 273 -1.38 22.49 14.17
C LEU A 273 -0.54 21.25 13.85
N LEU A 274 0.59 21.40 13.16
CA LEU A 274 1.48 20.29 12.82
C LEU A 274 2.07 19.62 14.07
N ASN A 275 2.38 20.43 15.09
CA ASN A 275 2.95 19.99 16.35
C ASN A 275 1.91 19.54 17.39
N ASN A 276 0.61 19.70 17.10
CA ASN A 276 -0.45 19.36 18.04
C ASN A 276 -0.60 17.81 18.17
N PRO A 277 -0.50 17.24 19.38
CA PRO A 277 -0.66 15.80 19.59
C PRO A 277 -2.08 15.31 19.30
N ALA A 278 -3.13 16.12 19.50
CA ALA A 278 -4.49 15.71 19.14
C ALA A 278 -4.67 15.52 17.62
N ILE A 279 -3.97 16.32 16.82
CA ILE A 279 -3.93 16.16 15.35
C ILE A 279 -3.17 14.90 14.96
N ALA A 280 -2.16 14.49 15.74
CA ALA A 280 -1.47 13.22 15.57
C ALA A 280 -2.43 12.04 15.65
N ASP A 281 -3.17 11.97 16.76
CA ASP A 281 -4.04 10.85 17.09
C ASP A 281 -5.21 10.78 16.12
N TRP A 282 -5.77 11.95 15.76
CA TRP A 282 -6.79 12.05 14.73
C TRP A 282 -6.30 11.51 13.37
N TRP A 283 -5.07 11.88 12.96
CA TRP A 283 -4.48 11.42 11.69
C TRP A 283 -4.32 9.90 11.66
N GLN A 284 -3.90 9.29 12.75
CA GLN A 284 -3.79 7.83 12.85
C GLN A 284 -5.15 7.15 12.60
N GLY A 285 -6.23 7.71 13.17
CA GLY A 285 -7.58 7.23 12.89
C GLY A 285 -8.02 7.43 11.43
N VAL A 286 -7.62 8.54 10.79
CA VAL A 286 -7.86 8.77 9.36
C VAL A 286 -7.13 7.74 8.51
N TRP A 287 -5.85 7.50 8.79
CA TRP A 287 -5.02 6.53 8.09
C TRP A 287 -5.61 5.13 8.18
N GLU A 288 -6.01 4.68 9.37
CA GLU A 288 -6.58 3.34 9.54
C GLU A 288 -7.89 3.18 8.77
N ARG A 289 -8.75 4.21 8.72
CA ARG A 289 -9.96 4.19 7.90
C ARG A 289 -9.66 4.09 6.41
N ILE A 290 -8.63 4.80 5.92
CA ILE A 290 -8.22 4.75 4.51
C ILE A 290 -7.67 3.37 4.18
N ARG A 291 -6.75 2.85 5.00
CA ARG A 291 -6.16 1.52 4.87
C ARG A 291 -7.23 0.43 4.83
N ALA A 292 -8.14 0.42 5.80
CA ALA A 292 -9.22 -0.55 5.87
C ALA A 292 -10.14 -0.50 4.63
N ARG A 293 -10.45 0.71 4.14
CA ARG A 293 -11.23 0.88 2.90
C ARG A 293 -10.48 0.40 1.66
N LEU A 294 -9.17 0.63 1.57
CA LEU A 294 -8.35 0.14 0.45
C LEU A 294 -8.29 -1.38 0.44
N ILE A 295 -8.01 -2.02 1.58
CA ILE A 295 -8.00 -3.48 1.72
C ILE A 295 -9.36 -4.05 1.32
N LYS A 296 -10.44 -3.49 1.87
CA LYS A 296 -11.81 -3.91 1.54
C LYS A 296 -12.10 -3.78 0.05
N SER A 297 -11.75 -2.64 -0.55
CA SER A 297 -11.93 -2.40 -1.99
C SER A 297 -11.16 -3.40 -2.84
N ILE A 298 -9.89 -3.68 -2.51
CA ILE A 298 -9.06 -4.64 -3.26
C ILE A 298 -9.65 -6.07 -3.16
N ARG A 299 -10.07 -6.49 -1.96
CA ARG A 299 -10.68 -7.81 -1.72
C ARG A 299 -12.05 -7.97 -2.39
N GLU A 300 -12.93 -6.97 -2.29
CA GLU A 300 -14.30 -7.03 -2.85
C GLU A 300 -14.32 -6.89 -4.37
N SER A 301 -13.42 -6.09 -4.92
CA SER A 301 -13.36 -5.92 -6.38
C SER A 301 -12.67 -7.09 -7.07
N GLY A 302 -11.85 -7.92 -6.40
CA GLY A 302 -11.02 -8.93 -7.09
C GLY A 302 -10.12 -8.29 -8.16
N GLY A 303 -9.75 -7.02 -7.94
CA GLY A 303 -9.08 -6.15 -8.91
C GLY A 303 -10.03 -5.43 -9.87
N THR A 304 -11.34 -5.72 -9.92
CA THR A 304 -12.37 -5.17 -10.81
C THR A 304 -12.83 -3.76 -10.41
N GLY A 305 -11.89 -2.84 -10.15
CA GLY A 305 -12.23 -1.42 -10.21
C GLY A 305 -12.71 -1.12 -11.63
N SER A 306 -13.98 -0.74 -11.79
CA SER A 306 -14.57 -0.28 -13.06
C SER A 306 -13.61 0.68 -13.79
N GLY A 307 -13.59 0.67 -15.13
CA GLY A 307 -12.57 1.26 -16.03
C GLY A 307 -11.74 2.45 -15.51
N TYR A 308 -12.36 3.40 -14.82
CA TYR A 308 -11.71 4.52 -14.13
C TYR A 308 -10.51 4.15 -13.24
N MET A 309 -10.58 3.06 -12.47
CA MET A 309 -9.49 2.67 -11.57
C MET A 309 -8.33 2.01 -12.32
N GLY A 310 -8.62 1.30 -13.40
CA GLY A 310 -7.59 0.75 -14.29
C GLY A 310 -6.89 1.83 -15.13
N GLU A 311 -7.62 2.90 -15.47
CA GLU A 311 -7.11 4.04 -16.24
C GLU A 311 -6.23 4.96 -15.38
N THR A 312 -6.66 5.27 -14.15
CA THR A 312 -5.84 6.00 -13.17
C THR A 312 -4.58 5.23 -12.77
N LEU A 313 -4.65 3.89 -12.64
CA LEU A 313 -3.46 3.06 -12.44
C LEU A 313 -2.52 3.05 -13.65
N ALA A 314 -3.05 3.15 -14.87
CA ALA A 314 -2.24 3.23 -16.09
C ALA A 314 -1.55 4.59 -16.23
N GLU A 315 -2.23 5.68 -15.87
CA GLU A 315 -1.64 7.03 -15.81
C GLU A 315 -0.58 7.12 -14.73
N LEU A 316 -0.84 6.60 -13.53
CA LEU A 316 0.16 6.49 -12.47
C LEU A 316 1.35 5.64 -12.90
N GLY A 317 1.10 4.51 -13.56
CA GLY A 317 2.14 3.64 -14.11
C GLY A 317 3.01 4.36 -15.13
N SER A 318 2.40 5.13 -16.03
CA SER A 318 3.11 5.93 -17.04
C SER A 318 3.91 7.06 -16.39
N ALA A 319 3.35 7.78 -15.42
CA ALA A 319 4.07 8.79 -14.65
C ALA A 319 5.25 8.19 -13.87
N LEU A 320 5.06 7.03 -13.23
CA LEU A 320 6.13 6.29 -12.54
C LEU A 320 7.21 5.77 -13.50
N ARG A 321 6.88 5.46 -14.76
CA ARG A 321 7.83 4.98 -15.76
C ARG A 321 8.60 6.12 -16.42
N ASP A 322 7.95 7.26 -16.65
CA ASP A 322 8.47 8.32 -17.50
C ASP A 322 9.07 9.49 -16.70
N ASP A 323 8.67 9.68 -15.43
CA ASP A 323 9.25 10.70 -14.54
C ASP A 323 10.43 10.15 -13.70
N LEU A 324 11.65 10.54 -14.10
CA LEU A 324 12.90 10.19 -13.40
C LEU A 324 12.98 10.72 -11.96
N ARG A 325 12.38 11.88 -11.64
CA ARG A 325 12.40 12.43 -10.28
C ARG A 325 11.48 11.60 -9.37
N LEU A 326 10.30 11.25 -9.86
CA LEU A 326 9.36 10.39 -9.14
C LEU A 326 9.97 9.01 -8.88
N GLN A 327 10.63 8.41 -9.88
CA GLN A 327 11.35 7.14 -9.71
C GLN A 327 12.41 7.21 -8.63
N GLN A 328 13.21 8.28 -8.60
CA GLN A 328 14.25 8.43 -7.59
C GLN A 328 13.69 8.52 -6.17
N GLN A 329 12.56 9.21 -5.97
CA GLN A 329 11.90 9.31 -4.67
C GLN A 329 11.35 7.95 -4.22
N VAL A 330 10.65 7.24 -5.10
CA VAL A 330 10.05 5.93 -4.80
C VAL A 330 11.12 4.87 -4.58
N ASN A 331 12.15 4.83 -5.42
CA ASN A 331 13.29 3.92 -5.24
C ASN A 331 14.06 4.20 -3.93
N ARG A 332 14.16 5.47 -3.51
CA ARG A 332 14.79 5.82 -2.23
C ARG A 332 13.95 5.37 -1.04
N PHE A 333 12.63 5.48 -1.14
CA PHE A 333 11.70 4.98 -0.13
C PHE A 333 11.78 3.45 -0.01
N ALA A 334 11.68 2.74 -1.13
CA ALA A 334 11.77 1.28 -1.19
C ALA A 334 13.13 0.71 -0.71
N ARG A 335 14.20 1.51 -0.72
CA ARG A 335 15.52 1.10 -0.19
C ARG A 335 15.69 1.32 1.31
N ARG A 336 14.83 2.12 1.93
CA ARG A 336 14.89 2.47 3.36
C ARG A 336 13.95 1.64 4.24
N THR A 337 13.04 0.90 3.61
CA THR A 337 12.05 0.03 4.24
C THR A 337 12.52 -1.41 4.13
#